data_AF-A0A194XEK3-F1
#
_entry.id   AF-A0A194XEK3-F1
#
_cell.length_a   1.000
_cell.length_b   1.000
_cell.length_c   1.000
_cell.angle_alpha   90.00
_cell.angle_beta   90.00
_cell.angle_gamma   90.00
#
_symmetry.space_group_name_H-M   'P 1'
#
loop_
_entity.id
_entity.type
_entity.pdbx_description
1 polymer ?
#
loop_
_entity_poly.entity_id
_entity_poly.type
_entity_poly.pdbx_seq_one_letter_code
_entity_poly.pdbx_strand_id
1 'polypeptide(L)'
;MAEHTFTFDTAGDLTLVVGTELEGVEQQTFLICSKDLSRSSPVFKVMLYGPFKEAQNSTSACPWTVGLPEDNPVAFKTFLHIMHSQFEEVPDVLGLKDIRDLLELSNKYDMVHLLRPWAKTWFQPHVTTQQVID
;
A
#
# COMPACT_ATOMS: atom_id res chain seq x y z
N MET A 1 -3.76 -5.88 -22.94
CA MET A 1 -3.45 -7.04 -22.07
C MET A 1 -4.58 -7.12 -21.04
N ALA A 2 -4.98 -8.30 -20.57
CA ALA A 2 -6.06 -8.38 -19.59
C ALA A 2 -5.62 -7.69 -18.30
N GLU A 3 -6.32 -6.63 -17.90
CA GLU A 3 -6.07 -5.87 -16.69
C GLU A 3 -6.28 -6.79 -15.49
N HIS A 4 -5.19 -7.25 -14.86
CA HIS A 4 -5.28 -8.14 -13.71
C HIS A 4 -5.58 -7.30 -12.47
N THR A 5 -6.80 -7.46 -11.93
CA THR A 5 -7.19 -6.83 -10.67
C THR A 5 -6.90 -7.78 -9.51
N PHE A 6 -6.05 -7.36 -8.59
CA PHE A 6 -5.85 -8.05 -7.32
C PHE A 6 -7.02 -7.75 -6.40
N THR A 7 -7.73 -8.80 -5.95
CA THR A 7 -8.88 -8.65 -5.05
C THR A 7 -8.45 -8.93 -3.62
N PHE A 8 -8.53 -7.92 -2.76
CA PHE A 8 -8.22 -8.01 -1.33
C PHE A 8 -9.46 -8.23 -0.47
N ASP A 9 -10.60 -7.69 -0.93
CA ASP A 9 -11.91 -7.89 -0.32
C ASP A 9 -12.92 -8.18 -1.43
N THR A 10 -13.62 -9.33 -1.35
CA THR A 10 -14.67 -9.70 -2.30
C THR A 10 -15.93 -8.84 -2.14
N ALA A 11 -16.10 -8.20 -0.99
CA ALA A 11 -17.10 -7.17 -0.72
C ALA A 11 -16.50 -5.75 -0.83
N GLY A 12 -15.32 -5.61 -1.44
CA GLY A 12 -14.64 -4.34 -1.63
C GLY A 12 -15.50 -3.31 -2.39
N ASP A 13 -15.35 -2.04 -2.01
CA ASP A 13 -16.15 -0.92 -2.50
C ASP A 13 -15.32 0.16 -3.22
N LEU A 14 -13.99 -0.02 -3.26
CA LEU A 14 -13.04 0.91 -3.87
C LEU A 14 -12.04 0.17 -4.75
N THR A 15 -11.88 0.64 -5.98
CA THR A 15 -10.82 0.22 -6.89
C THR A 15 -9.69 1.24 -6.86
N LEU A 16 -8.47 0.81 -6.51
CA LEU A 16 -7.27 1.63 -6.65
C LEU A 16 -6.51 1.25 -7.91
N VAL A 17 -6.04 2.24 -8.66
CA VAL A 17 -5.14 2.07 -9.81
C VAL A 17 -3.82 2.73 -9.46
N VAL A 18 -2.78 1.93 -9.20
CA VAL A 18 -1.52 2.39 -8.60
C VAL A 18 -0.37 2.28 -9.59
N GLY A 19 0.43 3.34 -9.66
CA GLY A 19 1.54 3.44 -10.62
C GLY A 19 1.11 3.90 -12.01
N THR A 20 2.09 4.08 -12.88
CA THR A 20 1.92 4.42 -14.30
C THR A 20 2.54 3.36 -15.18
N GLU A 21 2.01 3.15 -16.39
CA GLU A 21 2.64 2.33 -17.43
C GLU A 21 3.87 3.02 -18.08
N LEU A 22 4.77 3.57 -17.26
CA LEU A 22 5.97 4.25 -17.71
C LEU A 22 7.21 3.53 -17.16
N GLU A 23 8.25 3.45 -17.97
CA GLU A 23 9.60 3.04 -17.55
C GLU A 23 9.70 1.66 -16.86
N GLY A 24 8.86 0.69 -17.26
CA GLY A 24 8.98 -0.70 -16.83
C GLY A 24 8.45 -1.02 -15.43
N VAL A 25 7.77 -0.08 -14.77
CA VAL A 25 6.95 -0.35 -13.59
C VAL A 25 5.52 -0.63 -14.08
N GLU A 26 5.01 -1.83 -13.81
CA GLU A 26 3.64 -2.18 -14.20
C GLU A 26 2.63 -1.53 -13.25
N GLN A 27 1.69 -0.78 -13.81
CA GLN A 27 0.51 -0.32 -13.11
C GLN A 27 -0.27 -1.53 -12.56
N GLN A 28 -0.80 -1.42 -11.34
CA GLN A 28 -1.57 -2.48 -10.71
C GLN A 28 -2.93 -1.96 -10.23
N THR A 29 -3.96 -2.77 -10.43
CA THR A 29 -5.33 -2.48 -10.03
C THR A 29 -5.71 -3.34 -8.82
N PHE A 30 -6.31 -2.74 -7.79
CA PHE A 30 -6.66 -3.39 -6.54
C PHE A 30 -8.13 -3.14 -6.18
N LEU A 31 -8.90 -4.20 -5.92
CA LEU A 31 -10.23 -4.10 -5.31
C LEU A 31 -10.12 -4.30 -3.80
N ILE A 32 -10.47 -3.27 -3.03
CA ILE A 32 -10.24 -3.18 -1.59
C ILE A 32 -11.46 -2.64 -0.83
N CYS A 33 -11.40 -2.67 0.50
CA CYS A 33 -12.34 -2.00 1.37
C CYS A 33 -11.83 -0.60 1.74
N SER A 34 -12.55 0.43 1.31
CA SER A 34 -12.24 1.84 1.59
C SER A 34 -12.14 2.16 3.09
N LYS A 35 -12.89 1.42 3.92
CA LYS A 35 -12.88 1.57 5.37
C LYS A 35 -11.61 1.01 6.02
N ASP A 36 -11.04 -0.07 5.48
CA ASP A 36 -9.74 -0.58 5.96
C ASP A 36 -8.63 0.43 5.68
N LEU A 37 -8.62 0.97 4.46
CA LEU A 37 -7.64 1.97 4.04
C LEU A 37 -7.75 3.26 4.87
N SER A 38 -8.96 3.79 5.05
CA SER A 38 -9.18 5.02 5.83
C SER A 38 -8.98 4.87 7.33
N ARG A 39 -9.20 3.67 7.90
CA ARG A 39 -8.83 3.40 9.30
C ARG A 39 -7.32 3.40 9.49
N SER A 40 -6.60 2.93 8.49
CA SER A 40 -5.15 2.73 8.52
C SER A 40 -4.36 3.99 8.20
N SER A 41 -4.98 4.96 7.51
CA SER A 41 -4.34 6.20 7.07
C SER A 41 -5.25 7.41 7.27
N PRO A 42 -4.84 8.39 8.09
CA PRO A 42 -5.50 9.69 8.19
C PRO A 42 -5.55 10.43 6.84
N VAL A 43 -4.50 10.29 6.02
CA VAL A 43 -4.42 10.91 4.69
C VAL A 43 -5.48 10.32 3.76
N PHE A 44 -5.58 8.98 3.67
CA PHE A 44 -6.64 8.37 2.86
C PHE A 44 -8.03 8.63 3.42
N LYS A 45 -8.21 8.69 4.74
CA LYS A 45 -9.50 9.09 5.32
C LYS A 45 -9.97 10.44 4.80
N VAL A 46 -9.07 11.42 4.78
CA VAL A 46 -9.35 12.77 4.27
C VAL A 46 -9.54 12.78 2.75
N MET A 47 -8.72 12.02 2.01
CA MET A 47 -8.83 11.91 0.55
C MET A 47 -10.17 11.28 0.10
N LEU A 48 -10.58 10.18 0.75
CA LEU A 48 -11.72 9.35 0.32
C LEU A 48 -13.07 9.84 0.84
N TYR A 49 -13.10 10.62 1.91
CA TYR A 49 -14.35 11.11 2.52
C TYR A 49 -14.35 12.61 2.79
N GLY A 50 -13.33 13.34 2.32
CA GLY A 50 -13.24 14.79 2.40
C GLY A 50 -13.68 15.47 1.10
N PRO A 51 -13.25 16.72 0.87
CA PRO A 51 -13.72 17.54 -0.26
C PRO A 51 -12.95 17.29 -1.57
N PHE A 52 -12.27 16.15 -1.71
CA PHE A 52 -11.39 15.86 -2.84
C PHE A 52 -12.13 15.15 -3.98
N LYS A 53 -11.54 15.16 -5.18
CA LYS A 53 -12.13 14.50 -6.36
C LYS A 53 -12.17 12.97 -6.22
N GLU A 54 -11.28 12.43 -5.39
CA GLU A 54 -11.16 11.01 -5.05
C GLU A 54 -12.25 10.56 -4.07
N ALA A 55 -13.00 11.49 -3.47
CA ALA A 55 -13.99 11.17 -2.46
C ALA A 55 -15.13 10.32 -3.02
N GLN A 56 -15.72 9.48 -2.15
CA GLN A 56 -16.84 8.63 -2.52
C GLN A 56 -18.01 9.47 -3.05
N ASN A 57 -18.36 9.30 -4.32
CA ASN A 57 -19.52 9.95 -4.89
C ASN A 57 -20.73 9.00 -4.84
N SER A 58 -21.54 9.12 -3.78
CA SER A 58 -22.73 8.27 -3.55
C SER A 58 -23.83 8.46 -4.61
N THR A 59 -23.71 9.48 -5.47
CA THR A 59 -24.72 9.83 -6.48
C THR A 59 -24.39 9.30 -7.88
N SER A 60 -23.16 8.84 -8.12
CA SER A 60 -22.78 8.26 -9.40
C SER A 60 -23.09 6.77 -9.44
N ALA A 61 -23.74 6.30 -10.52
CA ALA A 61 -23.87 4.87 -10.83
C ALA A 61 -22.53 4.22 -11.25
N CYS A 62 -21.43 4.99 -11.24
CA CYS A 62 -20.11 4.53 -11.64
C CYS A 62 -19.37 3.86 -10.46
N PRO A 63 -18.57 2.82 -10.74
CA PRO A 63 -17.65 2.25 -9.75
C PRO A 63 -16.73 3.33 -9.16
N TRP A 64 -16.49 3.26 -7.85
CA TRP A 64 -15.59 4.18 -7.17
C TRP A 64 -14.13 3.77 -7.43
N THR A 65 -13.47 4.51 -8.32
CA THR A 65 -12.07 4.25 -8.72
C THR A 65 -11.19 5.46 -8.40
N VAL A 66 -10.05 5.22 -7.77
CA VAL A 66 -9.04 6.26 -7.44
C VAL A 66 -7.69 5.90 -8.06
N GLY A 67 -7.11 6.84 -8.80
CA GLY A 67 -5.78 6.69 -9.41
C GLY A 67 -4.67 7.28 -8.54
N LEU A 68 -3.60 6.52 -8.36
CA LEU A 68 -2.41 6.85 -7.57
C LEU A 68 -1.14 6.65 -8.44
N PRO A 69 -0.96 7.46 -9.49
CA PRO A 69 0.07 7.21 -10.51
C PRO A 69 1.51 7.32 -9.98
N GLU A 70 1.74 8.13 -8.94
CA GLU A 70 3.07 8.39 -8.38
C GLU A 70 3.52 7.33 -7.37
N ASP A 71 2.63 6.42 -6.96
CA ASP A 71 2.93 5.45 -5.92
C ASP A 71 3.50 4.15 -6.49
N ASN A 72 4.42 3.54 -5.74
CA ASN A 72 4.97 2.24 -6.09
C ASN A 72 3.94 1.12 -5.83
N PRO A 73 3.47 0.41 -6.88
CA PRO A 73 2.41 -0.59 -6.74
C PRO A 73 2.82 -1.80 -5.89
N VAL A 74 4.09 -2.20 -5.91
CA VAL A 74 4.60 -3.33 -5.12
C VAL A 74 4.59 -2.99 -3.63
N ALA A 75 5.10 -1.82 -3.26
CA ALA A 75 5.08 -1.35 -1.87
C ALA A 75 3.62 -1.16 -1.38
N PHE A 76 2.76 -0.62 -2.24
CA PHE A 76 1.35 -0.42 -1.94
C PHE A 76 0.63 -1.75 -1.68
N LYS A 77 0.91 -2.78 -2.48
CA LYS A 77 0.36 -4.12 -2.31
C LYS A 77 0.69 -4.71 -0.93
N THR A 78 1.91 -4.53 -0.44
CA THR A 78 2.29 -4.96 0.92
C THR A 78 1.45 -4.25 1.99
N PHE A 79 1.22 -2.94 1.87
CA PHE A 79 0.33 -2.23 2.80
C PHE A 79 -1.10 -2.77 2.74
N LEU A 80 -1.62 -3.05 1.55
CA LEU A 80 -2.95 -3.63 1.41
C LEU A 80 -3.05 -4.99 2.11
N HIS A 81 -2.03 -5.85 2.03
CA HIS A 81 -2.01 -7.12 2.76
C HIS A 81 -2.06 -6.88 4.27
N ILE A 82 -1.30 -5.90 4.78
CA ILE A 82 -1.31 -5.54 6.21
C ILE A 82 -2.69 -5.01 6.64
N MET A 83 -3.28 -4.07 5.89
CA MET A 83 -4.56 -3.45 6.23
C MET A 83 -5.72 -4.44 6.19
N HIS A 84 -5.67 -5.40 5.27
CA HIS A 84 -6.66 -6.45 5.12
C HIS A 84 -6.38 -7.70 5.97
N SER A 85 -5.41 -7.63 6.87
CA SER A 85 -5.05 -8.74 7.78
C SER A 85 -4.66 -10.04 7.06
N GLN A 86 -4.08 -9.94 5.85
CA GLN A 86 -3.54 -11.05 5.06
C GLN A 86 -2.03 -11.18 5.34
N PHE A 87 -1.68 -11.41 6.61
CA PHE A 87 -0.29 -11.31 7.07
C PHE A 87 0.62 -12.38 6.47
N GLU A 88 0.06 -13.49 6.02
CA GLU A 88 0.75 -14.59 5.34
C GLU A 88 1.39 -14.15 4.01
N GLU A 89 0.87 -13.10 3.39
CA GLU A 89 1.37 -12.53 2.13
C GLU A 89 2.40 -11.40 2.38
N VAL A 90 2.63 -11.02 3.64
CA VAL A 90 3.62 -10.00 4.00
C VAL A 90 5.01 -10.67 4.07
N PRO A 91 6.01 -10.21 3.28
CA PRO A 91 7.31 -10.88 3.25
C PRO A 91 8.01 -10.84 4.62
N ASP A 92 8.60 -11.96 5.05
CA ASP A 92 9.42 -12.00 6.27
C ASP A 92 10.77 -11.30 6.10
N VAL A 93 11.27 -11.24 4.86
CA VAL A 93 12.57 -10.65 4.50
C VAL A 93 12.35 -9.67 3.35
N LEU A 94 12.89 -8.46 3.50
CA LEU A 94 12.86 -7.42 2.47
C LEU A 94 14.27 -6.92 2.18
N GLY A 95 14.52 -6.56 0.93
CA GLY A 95 15.73 -5.83 0.55
C GLY A 95 15.68 -4.38 1.04
N LEU A 96 16.84 -3.72 1.15
CA LEU A 96 16.93 -2.32 1.56
C LEU A 96 16.12 -1.37 0.66
N LYS A 97 16.04 -1.67 -0.64
CA LYS A 97 15.23 -0.90 -1.59
C LYS A 97 13.74 -1.01 -1.25
N ASP A 98 13.24 -2.20 -0.99
CA ASP A 98 11.81 -2.42 -0.69
C ASP A 98 11.45 -1.80 0.67
N ILE A 99 12.32 -1.91 1.66
CA ILE A 99 12.16 -1.23 2.96
C ILE A 99 12.07 0.29 2.75
N ARG A 100 12.95 0.88 1.94
CA ARG A 100 12.90 2.31 1.63
C ARG A 100 11.58 2.69 0.94
N ASP A 101 11.16 1.92 -0.06
CA ASP A 101 9.93 2.19 -0.81
C ASP A 101 8.68 2.10 0.12
N LEU A 102 8.66 1.15 1.06
CA LEU A 102 7.62 1.08 2.10
C LEU A 102 7.67 2.27 3.06
N LEU A 103 8.87 2.69 3.48
CA LEU A 103 9.02 3.83 4.38
C LEU A 103 8.55 5.13 3.73
N GLU A 104 8.93 5.37 2.47
CA GLU A 104 8.48 6.52 1.68
C GLU A 104 6.96 6.58 1.61
N LEU A 105 6.33 5.46 1.24
CA LEU A 105 4.88 5.36 1.13
C LEU A 105 4.19 5.52 2.50
N SER A 106 4.74 4.92 3.55
CA SER A 106 4.22 5.03 4.91
C SER A 106 4.31 6.46 5.46
N ASN A 107 5.36 7.20 5.09
CA ASN A 107 5.51 8.60 5.47
C ASN A 107 4.51 9.48 4.70
N LYS A 108 4.34 9.23 3.40
CA LYS A 108 3.38 9.96 2.55
C LYS A 108 1.94 9.88 3.07
N TYR A 109 1.53 8.69 3.53
CA TYR A 109 0.15 8.42 3.94
C TYR A 109 -0.05 8.32 5.46
N ASP A 110 0.97 8.63 6.26
CA ASP A 110 0.96 8.54 7.73
C ASP A 110 0.57 7.14 8.27
N MET A 111 1.30 6.13 7.81
CA MET A 111 1.06 4.70 8.06
C MET A 111 2.28 3.98 8.64
N VAL A 112 3.33 4.70 9.08
CA VAL A 112 4.57 4.12 9.63
C VAL A 112 4.27 3.13 10.77
N HIS A 113 3.23 3.42 11.55
CA HIS A 113 2.81 2.59 12.69
C HIS A 113 2.43 1.15 12.29
N LEU A 114 1.97 0.93 11.04
CA LEU A 114 1.62 -0.40 10.53
C LEU A 114 2.84 -1.31 10.37
N LEU A 115 4.04 -0.74 10.17
CA LEU A 115 5.25 -1.52 9.91
C LEU A 115 5.90 -2.08 11.20
N ARG A 116 5.44 -1.63 12.38
CA ARG A 116 6.03 -1.99 13.67
C ARG A 116 6.19 -3.51 13.91
N PRO A 117 5.22 -4.38 13.54
CA PRO A 117 5.36 -5.82 13.77
C PRO A 117 6.55 -6.44 13.03
N TRP A 118 6.88 -5.93 11.83
CA TRP A 118 7.93 -6.50 10.97
C TRP A 118 9.25 -5.75 11.03
N ALA A 119 9.27 -4.52 11.55
CA ALA A 119 10.45 -3.66 11.52
C ALA A 119 11.72 -4.36 12.00
N LYS A 120 11.68 -5.03 13.16
CA LYS A 120 12.86 -5.75 13.68
C LYS A 120 13.35 -6.84 12.70
N THR A 121 12.43 -7.66 12.21
CA THR A 121 12.73 -8.78 11.31
C THR A 121 13.29 -8.28 9.98
N TRP A 122 12.71 -7.22 9.42
CA TRP A 122 13.18 -6.65 8.15
C TRP A 122 14.54 -5.97 8.26
N PHE A 123 14.84 -5.31 9.39
CA PHE A 123 16.15 -4.66 9.57
C PHE A 123 17.24 -5.62 10.04
N GLN A 124 16.93 -6.71 10.72
CA GLN A 124 17.93 -7.64 11.28
C GLN A 124 18.97 -8.13 10.24
N PRO A 125 18.61 -8.52 8.99
CA PRO A 125 19.59 -8.91 7.98
C PRO A 125 20.55 -7.80 7.54
N HIS A 126 20.16 -6.54 7.76
CA HIS A 126 20.90 -5.34 7.31
C HIS A 126 21.65 -4.64 8.43
N VAL A 127 21.38 -5.00 9.69
CA VAL A 127 22.20 -4.58 10.84
C VAL A 127 23.46 -5.44 10.82
N THR A 128 24.48 -4.97 10.10
CA THR A 128 25.80 -5.59 10.09
C THR A 128 26.29 -5.81 11.52
N THR A 129 26.64 -7.06 11.84
CA THR A 129 27.44 -7.44 13.02
C THR A 129 28.74 -6.64 13.02
N GLN A 130 28.76 -5.50 13.71
CA GLN A 130 29.97 -4.81 14.11
C GLN A 130 30.54 -5.52 15.35
N GLN A 131 30.97 -6.76 15.20
CA GLN A 131 31.80 -7.48 16.18
C GLN A 131 32.76 -8.41 15.46
N VAL A 132 33.73 -7.82 14.76
CA VAL A 132 35.12 -8.30 14.76
C VAL A 132 35.97 -7.04 14.60
N ILE A 133 36.72 -6.68 15.63
CA ILE A 133 38.15 -6.30 15.63
C ILE A 133 38.50 -6.04 17.11
N ASP A 134 39.29 -6.98 17.62
CA ASP A 134 40.19 -6.99 18.79
C ASP A 134 39.63 -6.89 20.22
#